data_AF-A0A7C2P1V6-F1
#
_entry.id   AF-A0A7C2P1V6-F1
#
_cell.length_a   1.000
_cell.length_b   1.000
_cell.length_c   1.000
_cell.angle_alpha   90.00
_cell.angle_beta   90.00
_cell.angle_gamma   90.00
#
_symmetry.space_group_name_H-M   'P 1'
#
loop_
_entity.id
_entity.type
_entity.pdbx_description
1 polymer ?
#
loop_
_entity_poly.entity_id
_entity_poly.type
_entity_poly.pdbx_seq_one_letter_code
_entity_poly.pdbx_strand_id
1 'polypeptide(L)'
;MSIHCNASYNRVQKGVETYFLSFTTDREALRLAARENGVPLSKIDALQLILYDLMLRAKVDESEKLASLVQTSLINTLNNPHNHTPDLGVKRAPFIVLVGAKMPSILVEIGFISNPEEERKLKDDSYLEKIAEGILYGLENYAKSYLTPKLFTGGYSN
;
A
#
# COMPACT_ATOMS: atom_id res chain seq x y z
N MET A 1 6.53 4.56 4.49
CA MET A 1 5.28 3.77 4.50
C MET A 1 4.28 4.53 5.33
N SER A 2 3.05 4.66 4.84
CA SER A 2 1.91 5.23 5.57
C SER A 2 0.87 4.13 5.82
N ILE A 3 0.24 4.13 6.98
CA ILE A 3 -0.80 3.14 7.35
C ILE A 3 -2.08 3.90 7.68
N HIS A 4 -3.17 3.53 7.03
CA HIS A 4 -4.46 4.23 7.06
C HIS A 4 -5.60 3.24 7.25
N CYS A 5 -6.75 3.77 7.69
CA CYS A 5 -8.02 3.06 7.67
C CYS A 5 -8.98 3.80 6.74
N ASN A 6 -9.40 3.14 5.68
CA ASN A 6 -10.20 3.76 4.64
C ASN A 6 -11.63 4.03 5.12
N ALA A 7 -12.36 4.86 4.40
CA ALA A 7 -13.79 5.09 4.61
C ALA A 7 -14.51 5.19 3.27
N SER A 8 -15.55 4.37 3.10
CA SER A 8 -16.40 4.34 1.90
C SER A 8 -17.82 4.78 2.23
N TYR A 9 -18.48 5.41 1.26
CA TYR A 9 -19.93 5.63 1.34
C TYR A 9 -20.71 4.30 1.32
N ASN A 10 -20.13 3.27 0.70
CA ASN A 10 -20.65 1.92 0.79
C ASN A 10 -20.18 1.26 2.08
N ARG A 11 -21.03 1.28 3.12
CA ARG A 11 -20.70 0.71 4.43
C ARG A 11 -20.56 -0.81 4.46
N VAL A 12 -20.81 -1.52 3.35
CA VAL A 12 -20.51 -2.97 3.25
C VAL A 12 -19.10 -3.25 2.71
N GLN A 13 -18.39 -2.25 2.19
CA GLN A 13 -17.03 -2.43 1.69
C GLN A 13 -16.09 -2.81 2.84
N LYS A 14 -15.21 -3.79 2.60
CA LYS A 14 -14.22 -4.30 3.56
C LYS A 14 -13.04 -4.93 2.83
N GLY A 15 -11.97 -5.21 3.56
CA GLY A 15 -10.73 -5.74 3.01
C GLY A 15 -9.61 -4.73 3.01
N VAL A 16 -8.45 -5.17 2.53
CA VAL A 16 -7.19 -4.40 2.57
C VAL A 16 -6.70 -4.11 1.16
N GLU A 17 -6.11 -2.94 0.97
CA GLU A 17 -5.51 -2.49 -0.29
C GLU A 17 -4.23 -1.73 -0.01
N THR A 18 -3.28 -1.81 -0.94
CA THR A 18 -2.00 -1.11 -0.83
C THR A 18 -1.78 -0.25 -2.06
N TYR A 19 -1.37 0.99 -1.85
CA TYR A 19 -1.13 1.97 -2.89
C TYR A 19 0.35 2.34 -3.00
N PHE A 20 0.78 2.63 -4.22
CA PHE A 20 2.05 3.32 -4.49
C PHE A 20 1.80 4.57 -5.36
N LEU A 21 2.76 5.50 -5.34
CA LEU A 21 2.65 6.76 -6.09
C LEU A 21 2.68 6.48 -7.58
N SER A 22 1.56 6.72 -8.27
CA SER A 22 1.50 6.71 -9.73
C SER A 22 0.22 7.38 -10.26
N PHE A 23 0.16 7.56 -11.58
CA PHE A 23 -1.03 8.07 -12.27
C PHE A 23 -2.13 7.03 -12.31
N THR A 24 -3.38 7.49 -12.27
CA THR A 24 -4.54 6.61 -12.39
C THR A 24 -5.73 7.36 -12.97
N THR A 25 -6.59 6.62 -13.65
CA THR A 25 -7.91 7.08 -14.09
C THR A 25 -9.03 6.46 -13.24
N ASP A 26 -8.66 5.58 -12.29
CA ASP A 26 -9.63 4.94 -11.38
C ASP A 26 -10.25 5.98 -10.45
N ARG A 27 -11.58 6.13 -10.52
CA ARG A 27 -12.28 7.20 -9.81
C ARG A 27 -12.25 7.02 -8.30
N GLU A 28 -12.20 5.79 -7.79
CA GLU A 28 -12.12 5.55 -6.34
C GLU A 28 -10.73 5.89 -5.81
N ALA A 29 -9.68 5.47 -6.51
CA ALA A 29 -8.30 5.83 -6.19
C ALA A 29 -8.08 7.35 -6.27
N LEU A 30 -8.66 8.05 -7.25
CA LEU A 30 -8.59 9.52 -7.34
C LEU A 30 -9.34 10.22 -6.21
N ARG A 31 -10.50 9.69 -5.79
CA ARG A 31 -11.25 10.21 -4.63
C ARG A 31 -10.50 10.00 -3.34
N LEU A 32 -9.89 8.83 -3.16
CA LEU A 32 -9.05 8.54 -2.01
C LEU A 32 -7.83 9.47 -1.99
N ALA A 33 -7.11 9.60 -3.11
CA ALA A 33 -5.98 10.53 -3.22
C ALA A 33 -6.40 11.98 -2.93
N ALA A 34 -7.54 12.46 -3.45
CA ALA A 34 -8.05 13.80 -3.15
C ALA A 34 -8.27 14.01 -1.64
N ARG A 35 -8.89 13.03 -0.98
CA ARG A 35 -9.13 13.04 0.46
C ARG A 35 -7.83 13.05 1.24
N GLU A 36 -6.92 12.11 0.97
CA GLU A 36 -5.63 11.99 1.68
C GLU A 36 -4.73 13.20 1.46
N ASN A 37 -4.80 13.81 0.27
CA ASN A 37 -4.05 15.03 -0.04
C ASN A 37 -4.72 16.30 0.51
N GLY A 38 -5.94 16.22 1.03
CA GLY A 38 -6.71 17.38 1.50
C GLY A 38 -7.09 18.37 0.40
N VAL A 39 -7.26 17.91 -0.84
CA VAL A 39 -7.61 18.76 -2.00
C VAL A 39 -8.96 18.37 -2.61
N PRO A 40 -9.70 19.31 -3.22
CA PRO A 40 -10.90 18.97 -3.97
C PRO A 40 -10.59 18.04 -5.15
N LEU A 41 -11.51 17.13 -5.50
CA LEU A 41 -11.35 16.22 -6.65
C LEU A 41 -11.08 16.97 -7.96
N SER A 42 -11.61 18.19 -8.12
CA SER A 42 -11.39 19.06 -9.28
C SER A 42 -9.95 19.56 -9.43
N LYS A 43 -9.11 19.43 -8.40
CA LYS A 43 -7.69 19.83 -8.41
C LYS A 43 -6.74 18.65 -8.63
N ILE A 44 -7.24 17.41 -8.67
CA ILE A 44 -6.40 16.23 -8.83
C ILE A 44 -5.71 16.16 -10.19
N ASP A 45 -6.34 16.60 -11.28
CA ASP A 45 -5.69 16.59 -12.60
C ASP A 45 -4.47 17.53 -12.63
N ALA A 46 -4.59 18.71 -12.02
CA ALA A 46 -3.48 19.64 -11.86
C ALA A 46 -2.37 19.04 -10.98
N LEU A 47 -2.75 18.29 -9.93
CA LEU A 47 -1.79 17.58 -9.10
C LEU A 47 -1.06 16.48 -9.88
N GLN A 48 -1.77 15.69 -10.70
CA GLN A 48 -1.14 14.68 -11.55
C GLN A 48 -0.10 15.32 -12.48
N LEU A 49 -0.38 16.47 -13.09
CA LEU A 49 0.61 17.18 -13.90
C LEU A 49 1.87 17.56 -13.11
N ILE A 50 1.73 18.06 -11.88
CA ILE A 50 2.87 18.40 -11.01
C ILE A 50 3.67 17.14 -10.62
N LEU A 51 2.99 16.01 -10.42
CA LEU A 51 3.62 14.76 -10.01
C LEU A 51 4.48 14.12 -11.10
N TYR A 52 4.29 14.49 -12.37
CA TYR A 52 5.02 13.90 -13.50
C TYR A 52 6.54 13.96 -13.32
N ASP A 53 7.08 15.14 -13.02
CA ASP A 53 8.51 15.32 -12.81
C ASP A 53 9.02 14.73 -11.49
N LEU A 54 8.13 14.64 -10.49
CA LEU A 54 8.46 14.10 -9.17
C LEU A 54 8.53 12.58 -9.18
N MET A 55 7.69 11.93 -10.00
CA MET A 55 7.68 10.47 -10.18
C MET A 55 8.95 9.96 -10.85
N LEU A 56 9.60 10.75 -11.71
CA LEU A 56 10.92 10.40 -12.28
C LEU A 56 12.00 10.20 -11.21
N ARG A 57 11.80 10.80 -10.02
CA ARG A 57 12.69 10.65 -8.86
C ARG A 57 12.14 9.69 -7.81
N ALA A 58 10.87 9.33 -7.93
CA ALA A 58 10.25 8.36 -7.06
C ALA A 58 10.71 6.96 -7.46
N LYS A 59 10.96 6.13 -6.45
CA LYS A 59 11.34 4.72 -6.59
C LYS A 59 10.13 3.87 -6.95
N VAL A 60 9.46 4.19 -8.06
CA VAL A 60 8.11 3.69 -8.40
C VAL A 60 8.12 2.17 -8.53
N ASP A 61 9.01 1.59 -9.34
CA ASP A 61 9.11 0.15 -9.54
C ASP A 61 9.42 -0.58 -8.21
N GLU A 62 10.31 -0.02 -7.41
CA GLU A 62 10.62 -0.57 -6.09
C GLU A 62 9.45 -0.43 -5.11
N SER A 63 8.64 0.62 -5.24
CA SER A 63 7.44 0.85 -4.43
C SER A 63 6.30 -0.08 -4.82
N GLU A 64 6.14 -0.38 -6.11
CA GLU A 64 5.18 -1.37 -6.60
C GLU A 64 5.54 -2.79 -6.10
N LYS A 65 6.83 -3.14 -6.17
CA LYS A 65 7.33 -4.41 -5.61
C LYS A 65 7.10 -4.49 -4.11
N LEU A 66 7.42 -3.42 -3.37
CA LEU A 66 7.16 -3.33 -1.93
C LEU A 66 5.67 -3.49 -1.62
N ALA A 67 4.81 -2.78 -2.35
CA ALA A 67 3.36 -2.84 -2.19
C ALA A 67 2.82 -4.26 -2.40
N SER A 68 3.29 -4.95 -3.44
CA SER A 68 2.88 -6.32 -3.76
C SER A 68 3.26 -7.32 -2.68
N LEU A 69 4.46 -7.20 -2.12
CA LEU A 69 4.93 -8.09 -1.05
C LEU A 69 4.20 -7.83 0.26
N VAL A 70 3.96 -6.57 0.61
CA VAL A 70 3.18 -6.19 1.81
C VAL A 70 1.72 -6.63 1.68
N GLN A 71 1.07 -6.38 0.54
CA GLN A 71 -0.31 -6.81 0.28
C GLN A 71 -0.45 -8.33 0.41
N THR A 72 0.42 -9.09 -0.26
CA THR A 72 0.37 -10.55 -0.24
C THR A 72 0.60 -11.11 1.16
N SER A 73 1.59 -10.58 1.89
CA SER A 73 1.87 -11.01 3.26
C SER A 73 0.74 -10.68 4.23
N LEU A 74 0.13 -9.49 4.12
CA LEU A 74 -1.06 -9.14 4.90
C LEU A 74 -2.21 -10.11 4.67
N ILE A 75 -2.55 -10.38 3.41
CA ILE A 75 -3.64 -11.29 3.06
C ILE A 75 -3.38 -12.70 3.59
N ASN A 76 -2.15 -13.19 3.47
CA ASN A 76 -1.78 -14.51 3.97
C ASN A 76 -1.84 -14.61 5.51
N THR A 77 -1.45 -13.55 6.22
CA THR A 77 -1.48 -13.51 7.70
C THR A 77 -2.91 -13.36 8.23
N LEU A 78 -3.74 -12.55 7.58
CA LEU A 78 -5.10 -12.26 8.05
C LEU A 78 -6.11 -13.36 7.71
N ASN A 79 -5.85 -14.13 6.65
CA ASN A 79 -6.69 -15.25 6.25
C ASN A 79 -6.45 -16.48 7.12
N ASN A 80 -7.54 -17.11 7.56
CA ASN A 80 -7.54 -18.40 8.23
C ASN A 80 -8.87 -19.12 7.94
N PRO A 81 -9.04 -20.40 8.34
CA PRO A 81 -10.27 -21.16 8.05
C PRO A 81 -11.58 -20.53 8.56
N HIS A 82 -11.50 -19.58 9.49
CA HIS A 82 -12.65 -18.92 10.11
C HIS A 82 -12.79 -17.43 9.76
N ASN A 83 -11.81 -16.84 9.09
CA ASN A 83 -11.83 -15.44 8.68
C ASN A 83 -11.22 -15.29 7.28
N HIS A 84 -12.01 -14.73 6.37
CA HIS A 84 -11.55 -14.35 5.05
C HIS A 84 -11.55 -12.82 4.92
N THR A 85 -10.36 -12.25 4.77
CA THR A 85 -10.14 -10.84 4.51
C THR A 85 -10.09 -10.63 2.99
N PRO A 86 -10.99 -9.82 2.40
CA PRO A 86 -10.94 -9.55 0.97
C PRO A 86 -9.64 -8.85 0.58
N ASP A 87 -9.02 -9.37 -0.48
CA ASP A 87 -7.87 -8.76 -1.14
C ASP A 87 -8.35 -7.76 -2.19
N LEU A 88 -8.22 -6.47 -1.91
CA LEU A 88 -8.55 -5.39 -2.85
C LEU A 88 -7.34 -5.01 -3.74
N GLY A 89 -6.21 -5.67 -3.54
CA GLY A 89 -5.03 -5.63 -4.40
C GLY A 89 -4.14 -4.42 -4.21
N VAL A 90 -3.12 -4.37 -5.07
CA VAL A 90 -2.22 -3.24 -5.21
C VAL A 90 -2.77 -2.25 -6.22
N LYS A 91 -2.73 -0.96 -5.87
CA LYS A 91 -3.29 0.13 -6.66
C LYS A 91 -2.30 1.27 -6.80
N ARG A 92 -2.60 2.16 -7.74
CA ARG A 92 -1.84 3.37 -8.04
C ARG A 92 -2.71 4.59 -7.83
N ALA A 93 -2.17 5.62 -7.17
CA ALA A 93 -2.81 6.91 -7.08
C ALA A 93 -1.82 8.06 -6.79
N PRO A 94 -2.22 9.32 -7.08
CA PRO A 94 -1.38 10.50 -6.90
C PRO A 94 -1.30 10.97 -5.43
N PHE A 95 -0.78 10.14 -4.53
CA PHE A 95 -0.65 10.46 -3.10
C PHE A 95 0.56 11.35 -2.79
N ILE A 96 0.33 12.59 -2.36
CA ILE A 96 1.40 13.55 -2.00
C ILE A 96 2.22 13.05 -0.82
N VAL A 97 1.62 12.31 0.12
CA VAL A 97 2.34 11.72 1.27
C VAL A 97 3.45 10.74 0.85
N LEU A 98 3.40 10.23 -0.40
CA LEU A 98 4.42 9.35 -0.96
C LEU A 98 5.47 10.11 -1.80
N VAL A 99 5.35 11.43 -1.93
CA VAL A 99 6.28 12.29 -2.69
C VAL A 99 7.51 12.64 -1.86
N GLY A 100 8.66 12.79 -2.52
CA GLY A 100 9.90 13.26 -1.88
C GLY A 100 10.65 12.17 -1.10
N ALA A 101 10.11 10.97 -1.03
CA ALA A 101 10.80 9.81 -0.49
C ALA A 101 12.00 9.44 -1.39
N LYS A 102 13.22 9.47 -0.83
CA LYS A 102 14.43 8.93 -1.48
C LYS A 102 14.50 7.40 -1.43
N MET A 103 13.41 6.76 -1.01
CA MET A 103 13.26 5.33 -0.77
C MET A 103 11.89 4.88 -1.29
N PRO A 104 11.70 3.56 -1.52
CA PRO A 104 10.39 3.02 -1.86
C PRO A 104 9.33 3.42 -0.82
N SER A 105 8.12 3.77 -1.28
CA SER A 105 7.06 4.28 -0.43
C SER A 105 5.69 3.77 -0.86
N ILE A 106 4.90 3.36 0.13
CA ILE A 106 3.56 2.80 -0.04
C ILE A 106 2.61 3.38 1.00
N LEU A 107 1.31 3.36 0.70
CA LEU A 107 0.21 3.63 1.61
C LEU A 107 -0.62 2.34 1.75
N VAL A 108 -0.77 1.84 2.97
CA VAL A 108 -1.53 0.62 3.26
C VAL A 108 -2.85 1.00 3.91
N GLU A 109 -3.96 0.61 3.30
CA GLU A 109 -5.30 0.68 3.89
C GLU A 109 -5.64 -0.66 4.53
N ILE A 110 -5.71 -0.69 5.86
CA ILE A 110 -5.84 -1.93 6.64
C ILE A 110 -7.28 -2.37 6.89
N GLY A 111 -8.25 -1.66 6.32
CA GLY A 111 -9.67 -1.93 6.47
C GLY A 111 -10.52 -0.68 6.22
N PHE A 112 -11.83 -0.81 6.34
CA PHE A 112 -12.78 0.30 6.14
C PHE A 112 -13.47 0.66 7.46
N ILE A 113 -13.09 1.78 8.09
CA ILE A 113 -13.68 2.24 9.36
C ILE A 113 -15.19 2.55 9.24
N SER A 114 -15.67 2.81 8.02
CA SER A 114 -17.08 3.00 7.71
C SER A 114 -17.90 1.69 7.80
N ASN A 115 -17.25 0.54 7.81
CA ASN A 115 -17.87 -0.78 7.94
C ASN A 115 -17.87 -1.21 9.41
N PRO A 116 -19.04 -1.42 10.04
CA PRO A 116 -19.11 -1.76 11.47
C PRO A 116 -18.42 -3.08 11.86
N GLU A 117 -18.28 -4.04 10.94
CA GLU A 117 -17.54 -5.29 11.18
C GLU A 117 -16.04 -5.00 11.28
N GLU A 118 -15.51 -4.24 10.33
CA GLU A 118 -14.10 -3.85 10.28
C GLU A 118 -13.75 -2.87 11.40
N GLU A 119 -14.62 -1.91 11.72
CA GLU A 119 -14.46 -1.00 12.87
C GLU A 119 -14.28 -1.79 14.17
N ARG A 120 -15.04 -2.88 14.35
CA ARG A 120 -14.91 -3.74 15.53
C ARG A 120 -13.57 -4.48 15.54
N LYS A 121 -13.14 -5.03 14.40
CA LYS A 121 -11.83 -5.68 14.27
C LYS A 121 -10.68 -4.71 14.51
N LEU A 122 -10.78 -3.47 14.01
CA LEU A 122 -9.76 -2.44 14.19
C LEU A 122 -9.64 -1.92 15.64
N LYS A 123 -10.60 -2.28 16.52
CA LYS A 123 -10.52 -2.05 17.98
C LYS A 123 -9.98 -3.26 18.74
N ASP A 124 -9.73 -4.38 18.07
CA ASP A 124 -9.19 -5.60 18.66
C ASP A 124 -7.66 -5.61 18.51
N ASP A 125 -6.96 -5.52 19.63
CA ASP A 125 -5.49 -5.50 19.65
C ASP A 125 -4.88 -6.75 18.99
N SER A 126 -5.53 -7.91 19.08
CA SER A 126 -5.05 -9.14 18.45
C SER A 126 -5.16 -9.10 16.92
N TYR A 127 -6.14 -8.36 16.40
CA TYR A 127 -6.26 -8.13 14.96
C TYR A 127 -5.22 -7.12 14.48
N LEU A 128 -4.98 -6.06 15.25
CA LEU A 128 -3.93 -5.08 14.95
C LEU A 128 -2.52 -5.70 14.99
N GLU A 129 -2.26 -6.63 15.92
CA GLU A 129 -1.01 -7.38 15.97
C GLU A 129 -0.80 -8.21 14.69
N LYS A 130 -1.84 -8.92 14.23
CA LYS A 130 -1.77 -9.68 12.96
C LYS A 130 -1.52 -8.78 11.74
N ILE A 131 -2.09 -7.58 11.73
CA ILE A 131 -1.79 -6.59 10.69
C ILE A 131 -0.30 -6.20 10.75
N ALA A 132 0.21 -5.89 11.94
CA ALA A 132 1.62 -5.53 12.13
C ALA A 132 2.56 -6.68 11.71
N GLU A 133 2.27 -7.92 12.09
CA GLU A 133 3.00 -9.12 11.65
C GLU A 133 2.97 -9.29 10.14
N GLY A 134 1.80 -9.14 9.50
CA GLY A 134 1.66 -9.24 8.04
C GLY A 134 2.49 -8.18 7.30
N ILE A 135 2.49 -6.94 7.80
CA ILE A 135 3.35 -5.87 7.27
C ILE A 135 4.82 -6.22 7.45
N LEU A 136 5.22 -6.66 8.65
CA LEU A 136 6.60 -7.04 8.95
C LEU A 136 7.11 -8.14 8.00
N TYR A 137 6.33 -9.21 7.80
CA TYR A 137 6.70 -10.27 6.85
C TYR A 137 6.84 -9.75 5.42
N GLY A 138 5.96 -8.83 4.99
CA GLY A 138 6.07 -8.17 3.69
C GLY A 138 7.38 -7.38 3.55
N LEU A 139 7.75 -6.62 4.59
CA LEU A 139 9.00 -5.86 4.64
C LEU A 139 10.24 -6.76 4.63
N GLU A 140 10.23 -7.86 5.39
CA GLU A 140 11.31 -8.84 5.39
C GLU A 140 11.49 -9.50 4.02
N ASN A 141 10.38 -9.90 3.38
CA ASN A 141 10.41 -10.48 2.04
C ASN A 141 10.97 -9.48 1.02
N TYR A 142 10.60 -8.21 1.14
CA TYR A 142 11.14 -7.15 0.32
C TYR A 142 12.65 -6.99 0.54
N ALA A 143 13.11 -6.89 1.79
CA ALA A 143 14.53 -6.76 2.13
C ALA A 143 15.37 -7.94 1.61
N LYS A 144 14.89 -9.18 1.80
CA LYS A 144 15.53 -10.40 1.28
C LYS A 144 15.74 -10.35 -0.23
N SER A 145 14.80 -9.76 -0.97
CA SER A 145 14.87 -9.66 -2.43
C SER A 145 16.02 -8.77 -2.96
N TYR A 146 16.64 -7.95 -2.11
CA TYR A 146 17.82 -7.14 -2.43
C TYR A 146 19.13 -7.73 -1.87
N LEU A 147 19.04 -8.68 -0.94
CA LEU A 147 20.20 -9.34 -0.33
C LEU A 147 20.68 -10.55 -1.12
N THR A 148 19.82 -11.15 -1.95
CA THR A 148 20.15 -12.34 -2.76
C THR A 148 21.02 -12.14 -4.02
N PRO A 149 21.17 -10.97 -4.67
CA PRO A 149 21.99 -10.88 -5.88
C PRO A 149 23.52 -10.77 -5.68
N LYS A 150 24.04 -10.57 -4.45
CA LYS A 150 25.46 -10.25 -4.24
C LYS A 150 26.40 -11.42 -3.89
N LEU A 151 25.91 -12.66 -3.83
CA LEU A 151 26.74 -13.80 -3.38
C LEU A 151 27.23 -14.75 -4.50
N PHE A 152 26.96 -14.47 -5.79
CA PHE A 152 27.29 -15.41 -6.89
C PHE A 152 28.04 -14.84 -8.09
N THR A 153 28.78 -13.73 -7.95
CA THR A 153 29.72 -13.27 -9.00
C THR A 153 31.10 -13.00 -8.42
N GLY A 154 31.75 -14.06 -7.94
CA GLY A 154 33.13 -13.98 -7.44
C GLY A 154 33.79 -15.35 -7.32
N GLY A 155 34.36 -15.84 -8.42
CA GLY A 155 35.18 -17.06 -8.49
C GLY A 155 34.77 -17.92 -9.69
N TYR A 156 35.59 -18.23 -10.68
CA TYR A 156 37.05 -18.33 -10.75
C TYR A 156 37.54 -17.93 -12.14
N SER A 157 38.62 -17.17 -12.22
CA SER A 157 39.50 -17.11 -13.38
C SER A 157 40.94 -16.97 -12.86
N ASN A 158 41.67 -18.08 -12.89
CA ASN A 158 43.09 -18.21 -13.15
C ASN A 158 43.39 -19.69 -13.40
#